data_AF-K1SX45-F1
#
_entry.id   AF-K1SX45-F1
#
_cell.length_a   1.000
_cell.length_b   1.000
_cell.length_c   1.000
_cell.angle_alpha   90.00
_cell.angle_beta   90.00
_cell.angle_gamma   90.00
#
_symmetry.space_group_name_H-M   'P 1'
#
loop_
_entity.id
_entity.type
_entity.pdbx_description
1 polymer ?
#
loop_
_entity_poly.entity_id
_entity_poly.type
_entity_poly.pdbx_seq_one_letter_code
_entity_poly.pdbx_strand_id
1 'polypeptide(L)'
;MYSQVNGMGLFGMNAFKVTAEIMSSRGQPSFDIVGLGDLAVQESKMRIKGALSGIGISVSGQRLTVNLAPADVRKCGSLYDFTIIAAILAVNNIITDDLSDCAFIGEVSLGGSLVFTGGIISMR
;
A
#
# COMPACT_ATOMS: atom_id res chain seq x y z
N MET A 1 -1.98 6.76 -15.35
CA MET A 1 -1.30 7.58 -14.33
C MET A 1 -0.42 6.65 -13.51
N TYR A 2 0.76 7.11 -13.11
CA TYR A 2 1.73 6.32 -12.35
C TYR A 2 2.17 7.13 -11.13
N SER A 3 2.38 6.45 -10.01
CA SER A 3 3.01 7.01 -8.82
C SER A 3 3.79 5.91 -8.10
N GLN A 4 4.69 6.30 -7.21
CA GLN A 4 5.38 5.38 -6.32
C GLN A 4 5.49 5.97 -4.92
N VAL A 5 5.41 5.12 -3.91
CA VAL A 5 5.55 5.53 -2.51
C VAL A 5 6.47 4.54 -1.80
N ASN A 6 7.40 5.06 -0.99
CA ASN A 6 8.26 4.20 -0.20
C ASN A 6 7.51 3.69 1.04
N GLY A 7 7.81 2.45 1.41
CA GLY A 7 7.49 1.83 2.68
C GLY A 7 8.65 0.96 3.12
N MET A 8 8.40 0.12 4.11
CA MET A 8 9.35 -0.88 4.58
C MET A 8 8.68 -2.24 4.64
N GLY A 9 9.45 -3.30 4.54
CA GLY A 9 9.06 -4.66 4.89
C GLY A 9 9.91 -5.17 6.04
N LEU A 10 9.45 -6.25 6.68
CA LEU A 10 10.17 -6.92 7.76
C LEU A 10 10.54 -8.34 7.33
N PHE A 11 11.78 -8.73 7.61
CA PHE A 11 12.28 -10.09 7.46
C PHE A 11 13.01 -10.50 8.74
N GLY A 12 12.31 -11.22 9.61
CA GLY A 12 12.78 -11.49 10.97
C GLY A 12 12.89 -10.19 11.77
N MET A 13 14.11 -9.84 12.20
CA MET A 13 14.40 -8.59 12.91
C MET A 13 14.92 -7.47 11.99
N ASN A 14 15.08 -7.74 10.70
CA ASN A 14 15.62 -6.77 9.75
C ASN A 14 14.50 -6.07 9.00
N ALA A 15 14.62 -4.74 8.84
CA ALA A 15 13.79 -3.99 7.92
C ALA A 15 14.46 -3.93 6.54
N PHE A 16 13.66 -3.89 5.49
CA PHE A 16 14.14 -3.65 4.12
C PHE A 16 13.21 -2.68 3.41
N LYS A 17 13.76 -1.88 2.50
CA LYS A 17 12.96 -0.94 1.72
C LYS A 17 11.98 -1.69 0.83
N VAL A 18 10.72 -1.25 0.84
CA VAL A 18 9.70 -1.69 -0.10
C VAL A 18 9.16 -0.48 -0.83
N THR A 19 8.99 -0.57 -2.14
CA THR A 19 8.35 0.50 -2.92
C THR A 19 7.04 -0.01 -3.47
N ALA A 20 5.95 0.71 -3.16
CA ALA A 20 4.64 0.48 -3.75
C ALA A 20 4.53 1.32 -5.02
N GLU A 21 4.72 0.69 -6.16
CA GLU A 21 4.52 1.30 -7.47
C GLU A 21 3.08 1.09 -7.90
N ILE A 22 2.39 2.15 -8.27
CA ILE A 22 0.98 2.07 -8.65
C ILE A 22 0.77 2.61 -10.05
N MET A 23 -0.02 1.87 -10.81
CA MET A 23 -0.57 2.32 -12.08
C MET A 23 -2.09 2.38 -11.97
N SER A 24 -2.65 3.54 -12.32
CA SER A 24 -4.08 3.77 -12.46
C SER A 24 -4.42 4.01 -13.92
N SER A 25 -5.35 3.21 -14.46
CA SER A 25 -5.89 3.37 -15.81
C SER A 25 -7.42 3.35 -15.81
N ARG A 26 -8.00 3.85 -16.91
CA ARG A 26 -9.44 3.75 -17.17
C ARG A 26 -9.78 2.36 -17.71
N GLY A 27 -11.02 1.92 -17.52
CA GLY A 27 -11.53 0.65 -18.06
C GLY A 27 -12.32 -0.14 -17.03
N GLN A 28 -12.39 -1.47 -17.21
CA GLN A 28 -13.03 -2.37 -16.26
C GLN A 28 -12.35 -2.24 -14.88
N PRO A 29 -13.10 -1.89 -13.81
CA PRO A 29 -12.52 -1.75 -12.49
C PRO A 29 -11.83 -3.03 -12.01
N SER A 30 -10.59 -2.92 -11.58
CA SER A 30 -9.84 -4.00 -10.93
C SER A 30 -8.90 -3.41 -9.88
N PHE A 31 -8.55 -4.22 -8.89
CA PHE A 31 -7.51 -3.86 -7.93
C PHE A 31 -6.61 -5.07 -7.69
N ASP A 32 -5.40 -4.98 -8.24
CA ASP A 32 -4.44 -6.07 -8.26
C ASP A 32 -3.17 -5.67 -7.48
N ILE A 33 -2.65 -6.59 -6.68
CA ILE A 33 -1.41 -6.44 -5.90
C ILE A 33 -0.47 -7.57 -6.33
N VAL A 34 0.72 -7.21 -6.82
CA VAL A 34 1.76 -8.14 -7.31
C VAL A 34 3.10 -7.90 -6.57
N GLY A 35 4.05 -8.83 -6.71
CA GLY A 35 5.38 -8.72 -6.08
C GLY A 35 5.61 -9.67 -4.89
N LEU A 36 5.18 -10.94 -5.00
CA LEU A 36 5.35 -12.00 -4.00
C LEU A 36 4.79 -11.67 -2.59
N GLY A 37 3.62 -11.04 -2.56
CA GLY A 37 2.84 -10.89 -1.33
C GLY A 37 2.23 -12.22 -0.88
N ASP A 38 2.19 -12.45 0.43
CA ASP A 38 1.45 -13.56 1.03
C ASP A 38 -0.07 -13.35 0.97
N LEU A 39 -0.83 -14.27 1.57
CA LEU A 39 -2.28 -14.19 1.59
C LEU A 39 -2.77 -12.90 2.29
N ALA A 40 -2.14 -12.50 3.40
CA ALA A 40 -2.52 -11.29 4.13
C ALA A 40 -2.35 -10.02 3.27
N VAL A 41 -1.26 -9.96 2.47
CA VAL A 41 -1.04 -8.90 1.48
C VAL A 41 -2.14 -8.90 0.42
N GLN A 42 -2.56 -10.07 -0.08
CA GLN A 42 -3.63 -10.15 -1.08
C GLN A 42 -5.01 -9.76 -0.51
N GLU A 43 -5.28 -10.09 0.75
CA GLU A 43 -6.51 -9.72 1.45
C GLU A 43 -6.57 -8.22 1.79
N SER A 44 -5.43 -7.53 1.81
CA SER A 44 -5.32 -6.07 1.99
C SER A 44 -6.22 -5.29 1.05
N LYS A 45 -6.49 -5.82 -0.15
CA LYS A 45 -7.39 -5.18 -1.13
C LYS A 45 -8.74 -4.81 -0.54
N MET A 46 -9.32 -5.70 0.28
CA MET A 46 -10.62 -5.45 0.90
C MET A 46 -10.52 -4.42 2.02
N ARG A 47 -9.47 -4.49 2.86
CA ARG A 47 -9.22 -3.53 3.94
C ARG A 47 -8.98 -2.12 3.40
N ILE A 48 -8.12 -1.99 2.39
CA ILE A 48 -7.80 -0.73 1.71
C ILE A 48 -9.04 -0.12 1.07
N LYS A 49 -9.85 -0.92 0.35
CA LYS A 49 -11.11 -0.41 -0.23
C LYS A 49 -12.08 0.06 0.83
N GLY A 50 -12.26 -0.71 1.90
CA GLY A 50 -13.11 -0.34 3.04
C GLY A 50 -12.65 0.96 3.69
N ALA A 51 -11.34 1.07 3.94
CA ALA A 51 -10.71 2.24 4.53
C ALA A 51 -10.91 3.51 3.69
N LEU A 52 -10.62 3.45 2.39
CA LEU A 52 -10.82 4.58 1.47
C LEU A 52 -12.30 4.98 1.42
N SER A 53 -13.22 4.01 1.36
CA SER A 53 -14.66 4.28 1.39
C SER A 53 -15.10 4.93 2.71
N GLY A 54 -14.52 4.52 3.85
CA GLY A 54 -14.83 5.07 5.16
C GLY A 54 -14.48 6.56 5.30
N ILE A 55 -13.48 7.03 4.56
CA ILE A 55 -13.07 8.44 4.51
C ILE A 55 -13.60 9.19 3.28
N GLY A 56 -14.56 8.60 2.55
CA GLY A 56 -15.23 9.23 1.41
C GLY A 56 -14.43 9.26 0.11
N ILE A 57 -13.38 8.43 -0.02
CA ILE A 57 -12.54 8.34 -1.22
C ILE A 57 -12.95 7.11 -2.03
N SER A 58 -13.46 7.33 -3.23
CA SER A 58 -13.90 6.25 -4.12
C SER A 58 -12.85 5.85 -5.15
N VAL A 59 -12.62 4.54 -5.27
CA VAL A 59 -11.77 3.93 -6.31
C VAL A 59 -12.57 3.02 -7.27
N SER A 60 -13.91 3.04 -7.20
CA SER A 60 -14.79 2.06 -7.86
C SER A 60 -14.84 2.13 -9.40
N GLY A 61 -14.21 3.13 -10.02
CA GLY A 61 -14.13 3.28 -11.48
C GLY A 61 -12.73 3.07 -12.08
N GLN A 62 -11.77 2.63 -11.27
CA GLN A 62 -10.35 2.59 -11.67
C GLN A 62 -9.85 1.16 -11.80
N ARG A 63 -8.96 0.94 -12.78
CA ARG A 63 -8.11 -0.23 -12.82
C ARG A 63 -6.80 0.13 -12.12
N LEU A 64 -6.63 -0.41 -10.91
CA LEU A 64 -5.46 -0.18 -10.06
C LEU A 64 -4.58 -1.42 -10.07
N THR A 65 -3.31 -1.25 -10.40
CA THR A 65 -2.30 -2.30 -10.28
C THR A 65 -1.17 -1.78 -9.41
N VAL A 66 -0.91 -2.49 -8.31
CA VAL A 66 0.12 -2.16 -7.34
C VAL A 66 1.19 -3.24 -7.38
N ASN A 67 2.44 -2.83 -7.63
CA ASN A 67 3.60 -3.70 -7.55
C ASN A 67 4.39 -3.36 -6.28
N LEU A 68 4.67 -4.37 -5.46
CA LEU A 68 5.55 -4.23 -4.30
C LEU A 68 6.97 -4.67 -4.68
N ALA A 69 7.85 -3.70 -4.90
CA ALA A 69 9.27 -3.92 -5.16
C ALA A 69 10.06 -4.01 -3.84
N PRO A 70 11.13 -4.82 -3.74
CA PRO A 70 11.75 -5.59 -4.83
C PRO A 70 11.06 -6.96 -5.02
N ALA A 71 10.71 -7.34 -6.25
CA ALA A 71 9.79 -8.44 -6.54
C ALA A 71 10.29 -9.85 -6.19
N ASP A 72 11.56 -10.00 -5.84
CA ASP A 72 12.26 -11.23 -5.44
C ASP A 72 12.16 -11.52 -3.93
N VAL A 73 11.84 -10.52 -3.11
CA VAL A 73 11.65 -10.68 -1.67
C VAL A 73 10.17 -10.90 -1.35
N ARG A 74 9.87 -11.89 -0.49
CA ARG A 74 8.50 -12.14 -0.01
C ARG A 74 8.03 -11.02 0.91
N LYS A 75 6.82 -10.50 0.67
CA LYS A 75 6.16 -9.50 1.52
C LYS A 75 5.13 -10.22 2.37
N CYS A 76 5.32 -10.19 3.67
CA CYS A 76 4.44 -10.85 4.61
C CYS A 76 3.63 -9.85 5.45
N GLY A 77 2.37 -10.21 5.73
CA GLY A 77 1.48 -9.44 6.60
C GLY A 77 0.83 -8.21 5.97
N SER A 78 0.17 -7.41 6.81
CA SER A 78 -0.66 -6.23 6.47
C SER A 78 0.09 -4.90 6.54
N LEU A 79 1.40 -4.93 6.80
CA LEU A 79 2.24 -3.76 7.07
C LEU A 79 2.28 -2.74 5.91
N TYR A 80 1.94 -3.19 4.70
CA TYR A 80 1.93 -2.40 3.47
C TYR A 80 0.60 -1.70 3.20
N ASP A 81 -0.45 -1.95 4.00
CA ASP A 81 -1.80 -1.40 3.75
C ASP A 81 -1.73 0.13 3.61
N PHE A 82 -1.06 0.82 4.53
CA PHE A 82 -0.94 2.27 4.51
C PHE A 82 -0.03 2.78 3.38
N THR A 83 1.05 2.06 3.06
CA THR A 83 1.92 2.39 1.91
C THR A 83 1.12 2.38 0.61
N ILE A 84 0.26 1.37 0.44
CA ILE A 84 -0.58 1.22 -0.75
C ILE A 84 -1.66 2.30 -0.79
N ILE A 85 -2.28 2.63 0.34
CA ILE A 85 -3.23 3.76 0.43
C ILE A 85 -2.55 5.06 -0.01
N ALA A 86 -1.38 5.38 0.54
CA ALA A 86 -0.64 6.59 0.16
C ALA A 86 -0.34 6.62 -1.34
N ALA A 87 0.05 5.49 -1.94
CA ALA A 87 0.24 5.39 -3.39
C ALA A 87 -1.06 5.64 -4.17
N ILE A 88 -2.20 5.10 -3.72
CA ILE A 88 -3.52 5.36 -4.32
C ILE A 88 -3.89 6.85 -4.24
N LEU A 89 -3.64 7.50 -3.10
CA LEU A 89 -3.91 8.93 -2.95
C LEU A 89 -3.02 9.78 -3.86
N ALA A 90 -1.73 9.44 -3.94
CA ALA A 90 -0.77 10.14 -4.79
C ALA A 90 -1.09 9.99 -6.29
N VAL A 91 -1.40 8.78 -6.78
CA VAL A 91 -1.74 8.57 -8.21
C VAL A 91 -3.04 9.24 -8.62
N ASN A 92 -3.90 9.56 -7.66
CA ASN A 92 -5.15 10.30 -7.84
C ASN A 92 -5.00 11.81 -7.62
N ASN A 93 -3.78 12.32 -7.37
CA ASN A 93 -3.49 13.73 -7.07
C ASN A 93 -4.26 14.27 -5.84
N ILE A 94 -4.62 13.39 -4.90
CA ILE A 94 -5.21 13.81 -3.61
C ILE A 94 -4.10 14.32 -2.69
N ILE A 95 -2.95 13.64 -2.70
CA ILE A 95 -1.69 14.14 -2.12
C ILE A 95 -0.84 14.64 -3.28
N THR A 96 -0.33 15.87 -3.15
CA THR A 96 0.51 16.52 -4.18
C THR A 96 1.89 16.89 -3.67
N ASP A 97 2.13 16.74 -2.36
CA ASP A 97 3.44 16.91 -1.74
C ASP A 97 4.45 15.90 -2.26
N ASP A 98 5.74 16.27 -2.22
CA ASP A 98 6.81 15.33 -2.53
C ASP A 98 6.98 14.30 -1.40
N LEU A 99 6.79 13.04 -1.75
CA LEU A 99 6.90 11.90 -0.84
C LEU A 99 8.22 11.14 -1.00
N SER A 100 9.16 11.65 -1.80
CA SER A 100 10.42 10.99 -2.14
C SER A 100 11.27 10.61 -0.92
N ASP A 101 11.30 11.48 0.09
CA ASP A 101 12.04 11.30 1.35
C ASP A 101 11.19 10.73 2.50
N CYS A 102 9.94 10.37 2.23
CA CYS A 102 9.01 9.78 3.19
C CYS A 102 8.92 8.26 3.02
N ALA A 103 8.70 7.55 4.12
CA ALA A 103 8.30 6.14 4.11
C ALA A 103 7.02 5.94 4.94
N PHE A 104 6.07 5.21 4.38
CA PHE A 104 4.77 4.96 4.99
C PHE A 104 4.63 3.49 5.34
N ILE A 105 4.21 3.23 6.57
CA ILE A 105 4.09 1.88 7.13
C ILE A 105 2.88 1.89 8.04
N GLY A 106 2.04 0.87 7.94
CA GLY A 106 0.86 0.80 8.78
C GLY A 106 -0.14 -0.22 8.29
N GLU A 107 -0.81 -0.85 9.26
CA GLU A 107 -1.96 -1.71 9.00
C GLU A 107 -3.24 -0.90 9.07
N VAL A 108 -4.26 -1.33 8.33
CA VAL A 108 -5.52 -0.59 8.27
C VAL A 108 -6.68 -1.54 8.52
N SER A 109 -7.57 -1.13 9.41
CA SER A 109 -8.83 -1.84 9.66
C SER A 109 -9.85 -1.59 8.54
N LEU A 110 -10.86 -2.45 8.44
CA LEU A 110 -11.99 -2.23 7.51
C LEU A 110 -12.72 -0.90 7.74
N GLY A 111 -12.69 -0.36 8.96
CA GLY A 111 -13.29 0.93 9.31
C GLY A 111 -12.44 2.16 8.95
N GLY A 112 -11.28 1.97 8.33
CA GLY A 112 -10.39 3.08 7.94
C GLY A 112 -9.47 3.59 9.04
N SER A 113 -9.56 3.06 10.25
CA SER A 113 -8.59 3.36 11.31
C SER A 113 -7.27 2.64 11.05
N LEU A 114 -6.16 3.36 11.23
CA LEU A 114 -4.82 2.79 11.34
C LEU A 114 -4.73 1.91 12.59
N VAL A 115 -4.22 0.71 12.42
CA VAL A 115 -3.99 -0.25 13.50
C VAL A 115 -2.51 -0.27 13.83
N PHE A 116 -2.18 -0.35 15.12
CA PHE A 116 -0.80 -0.45 15.56
C PHE A 116 -0.11 -1.64 14.90
N THR A 117 1.02 -1.37 14.25
CA THR A 117 1.84 -2.37 13.59
C THR A 117 2.93 -2.83 14.55
N GLY A 118 2.90 -4.10 14.96
CA GLY A 118 3.95 -4.68 15.80
C GLY A 118 5.30 -4.72 15.08
N GLY A 119 6.41 -4.70 15.84
CA GLY A 119 7.75 -4.88 15.27
C GLY A 119 8.48 -3.59 14.85
N ILE A 120 7.93 -2.41 15.12
CA ILE A 120 8.61 -1.12 14.93
C ILE A 120 9.57 -0.89 16.12
N ILE A 121 10.73 -1.54 16.11
CA ILE A 121 11.71 -1.44 17.23
C ILE A 121 12.97 -0.68 16.78
N SER A 122 13.34 -0.76 15.49
CA SER A 122 14.33 0.13 14.88
C SER A 122 14.27 -0.02 13.35
N MET A 123 13.74 0.97 12.65
CA MET A 123 13.85 1.09 11.20
C MET A 123 14.94 2.13 10.94
N ARG A 124 16.09 1.71 10.41
CA ARG A 124 17.25 2.57 10.17
C ARG A 124 17.59 2.61 8.69
#